data_AF-A0A0Q6XUT5-F1
#
_entry.id   AF-A0A0Q6XUT5-F1
#
_cell.length_a   1.000
_cell.length_b   1.000
_cell.length_c   1.000
_cell.angle_alpha   90.00
_cell.angle_beta   90.00
_cell.angle_gamma   90.00
#
_symmetry.space_group_name_H-M   'P 1'
#
loop_
_entity.id
_entity.type
_entity.pdbx_description
1 polymer ?
#
loop_
_entity_poly.entity_id
_entity_poly.type
_entity_poly.pdbx_seq_one_letter_code
_entity_poly.pdbx_strand_id
1 'polypeptide(L)'
;MPLRIGPCEPWPFDPVCCNLPDGVDEDVIDRQRVVATFILWALSGRRVGPSCPYTVRPCRRACLDASPLTVNWQTAGPWIPYLGRDGAWRNASVCGCKSDCSCGELCEVRLEAPVHDVLAVEIDGVTLPQNAYRVDSAGLLVRTDGGCWPDCQDMAAPCGAPNTFCVTYRIGLPLDEAAITAFSTMVCHLVKDCSGGCGCNVASNKNLSRLSRQGVDLEFADPTLIYSEMRTGIPAVDLWLNAVNPYRQTSPSRVFSPDFKRPRLQIWP
;
A
#
# COMPACT_ATOMS: atom_id res chain seq x y z
N MET A 1 -3.08 17.04 4.61
CA MET A 1 -2.78 15.59 4.72
C MET A 1 -2.97 15.00 3.32
N PRO A 2 -2.02 14.27 2.72
CA PRO A 2 -2.22 13.75 1.36
C PRO A 2 -3.36 12.74 1.37
N LEU A 3 -4.23 12.81 0.36
CA LEU A 3 -5.31 11.85 0.14
C LEU A 3 -4.71 10.44 0.06
N ARG A 4 -5.26 9.51 0.86
CA ARG A 4 -4.88 8.10 0.80
C ARG A 4 -5.65 7.47 -0.35
N ILE A 5 -4.92 6.95 -1.32
CA ILE A 5 -5.48 6.26 -2.48
C ILE A 5 -6.03 4.92 -2.00
N GLY A 6 -7.35 4.76 -2.06
CA GLY A 6 -8.02 3.52 -1.71
C GLY A 6 -7.92 2.47 -2.81
N PRO A 7 -8.44 1.25 -2.58
CA PRO A 7 -8.59 0.24 -3.63
C PRO A 7 -9.68 0.66 -4.64
N CYS A 8 -9.51 0.32 -5.92
CA CYS A 8 -10.55 0.41 -6.96
C CYS A 8 -10.90 -0.93 -7.59
N GLU A 9 -10.07 -1.95 -7.38
CA GLU A 9 -10.34 -3.31 -7.82
C GLU A 9 -10.74 -4.14 -6.60
N PRO A 10 -11.74 -5.03 -6.75
CA PRO A 10 -12.06 -5.98 -5.70
C PRO A 10 -10.89 -6.93 -5.47
N TRP A 11 -10.68 -7.33 -4.22
CA TRP A 11 -9.70 -8.36 -3.87
C TRP A 11 -10.06 -9.72 -4.51
N PRO A 12 -9.09 -10.64 -4.66
CA PRO A 12 -9.33 -11.99 -5.15
C PRO A 12 -10.39 -12.68 -4.30
N PHE A 13 -11.39 -13.25 -4.96
CA PHE A 13 -12.51 -13.93 -4.32
C PHE A 13 -12.37 -15.45 -4.50
N ASP A 14 -12.39 -16.18 -3.38
CA ASP A 14 -12.37 -17.64 -3.33
C ASP A 14 -13.57 -18.17 -2.52
N PRO A 15 -14.66 -18.60 -3.18
CA PRO A 15 -15.86 -19.06 -2.50
C PRO A 15 -15.75 -20.47 -1.92
N VAL A 16 -14.60 -21.16 -1.96
CA VAL A 16 -14.47 -22.57 -1.54
C VAL A 16 -15.05 -22.86 -0.15
N CYS A 17 -14.89 -21.93 0.79
CA CYS A 17 -15.36 -22.09 2.17
C CYS A 17 -16.77 -21.55 2.41
N CYS A 18 -17.50 -21.11 1.37
CA CYS A 18 -18.81 -20.50 1.55
C CYS A 18 -19.87 -21.09 0.59
N ASN A 19 -20.99 -21.54 1.17
CA ASN A 19 -22.19 -21.90 0.40
C ASN A 19 -22.95 -20.61 0.09
N LEU A 20 -22.73 -20.04 -1.09
CA LEU A 20 -23.60 -18.98 -1.63
C LEU A 20 -24.98 -19.57 -1.97
N PRO A 21 -26.07 -18.81 -1.81
CA PRO A 21 -27.39 -19.26 -2.28
C PRO A 21 -27.39 -19.49 -3.79
N ASP A 22 -28.12 -20.51 -4.24
CA ASP A 22 -28.30 -20.76 -5.66
C ASP A 22 -29.08 -19.62 -6.34
N GLY A 23 -28.69 -19.26 -7.56
CA GLY A 23 -29.39 -18.26 -8.37
C GLY A 23 -29.16 -16.80 -7.96
N VAL A 24 -28.13 -16.51 -7.16
CA VAL A 24 -27.70 -15.12 -6.93
C VAL A 24 -27.10 -14.54 -8.20
N ASP A 25 -27.54 -13.34 -8.56
CA ASP A 25 -27.02 -12.57 -9.69
C ASP A 25 -25.53 -12.22 -9.51
N GLU A 26 -24.73 -12.40 -10.56
CA GLU A 26 -23.30 -12.09 -10.57
C GLU A 26 -23.05 -10.61 -10.25
N ASP A 27 -23.93 -9.72 -10.71
CA ASP A 27 -23.84 -8.27 -10.43
C ASP A 27 -23.93 -7.96 -8.92
N VAL A 28 -24.71 -8.75 -8.18
CA VAL A 28 -24.83 -8.62 -6.72
C VAL A 28 -23.53 -9.07 -6.06
N ILE A 29 -22.94 -10.16 -6.51
CA ILE A 29 -21.67 -10.67 -5.99
C ILE A 29 -20.56 -9.64 -6.21
N ASP A 30 -20.44 -9.10 -7.42
CA ASP A 30 -19.41 -8.11 -7.76
C ASP A 30 -19.57 -6.81 -6.97
N ARG A 31 -20.81 -6.35 -6.78
CA ARG A 31 -21.07 -5.19 -5.91
C ARG A 31 -20.62 -5.46 -4.47
N GLN A 32 -20.91 -6.63 -3.91
CA GLN A 32 -20.50 -6.95 -2.54
C GLN A 32 -18.99 -7.16 -2.40
N ARG A 33 -18.31 -7.63 -3.45
CA ARG A 33 -16.85 -7.71 -3.50
C ARG A 33 -16.21 -6.33 -3.34
N VAL A 34 -16.71 -5.32 -4.07
CA VAL A 34 -16.21 -3.93 -3.94
C VAL A 34 -16.43 -3.39 -2.53
N VAL A 35 -17.61 -3.62 -1.95
CA VAL A 35 -17.94 -3.19 -0.57
C VAL A 35 -17.04 -3.86 0.46
N ALA A 36 -16.90 -5.19 0.38
CA ALA A 36 -16.04 -5.97 1.29
C ALA A 36 -14.58 -5.52 1.21
N THR A 37 -14.06 -5.26 -0.01
CA THR A 37 -12.70 -4.77 -0.21
C THR A 37 -12.48 -3.44 0.51
N PHE A 38 -13.40 -2.48 0.37
CA PHE A 38 -13.26 -1.19 1.04
C PHE A 38 -13.35 -1.32 2.56
N ILE A 39 -14.29 -2.12 3.09
CA ILE A 39 -14.47 -2.33 4.53
C ILE A 39 -13.20 -2.95 5.13
N LEU A 40 -12.70 -4.04 4.57
CA LEU A 40 -11.52 -4.73 5.10
C LEU A 40 -10.24 -3.91 4.93
N TRP A 41 -10.10 -3.17 3.83
CA TRP A 41 -9.02 -2.20 3.69
C TRP A 41 -9.06 -1.15 4.79
N ALA A 42 -10.23 -0.57 5.08
CA ALA A 42 -10.38 0.42 6.15
C ALA A 42 -10.10 -0.16 7.54
N LEU A 43 -10.68 -1.32 7.86
CA LEU A 43 -10.55 -1.98 9.16
C LEU A 43 -9.15 -2.56 9.41
N SER A 44 -8.41 -2.94 8.36
CA SER A 44 -7.01 -3.37 8.46
C SER A 44 -6.02 -2.20 8.65
N GLY A 45 -6.51 -0.97 8.80
CA GLY A 45 -5.68 0.23 8.95
C GLY A 45 -5.18 0.83 7.64
N ARG A 46 -5.87 0.55 6.53
CA ARG A 46 -5.61 1.09 5.18
C ARG A 46 -4.23 0.73 4.64
N ARG A 47 -3.77 -0.50 4.95
CA ARG A 47 -2.41 -0.97 4.64
C ARG A 47 -2.36 -2.26 3.84
N VAL A 48 -3.43 -3.06 3.83
CA VAL A 48 -3.47 -4.37 3.20
C VAL A 48 -4.13 -4.27 1.82
N GLY A 49 -3.59 -4.99 0.85
CA GLY A 49 -4.11 -5.05 -0.51
C GLY A 49 -3.68 -3.87 -1.39
N PRO A 50 -3.81 -4.02 -2.71
CA PRO A 50 -3.39 -3.00 -3.67
C PRO A 50 -4.26 -1.74 -3.58
N SER A 51 -3.62 -0.58 -3.61
CA SER A 51 -4.29 0.69 -3.90
C SER A 51 -4.67 0.79 -5.38
N CYS A 52 -5.45 1.81 -5.74
CA CYS A 52 -5.49 2.24 -7.12
C CYS A 52 -4.09 2.59 -7.63
N PRO A 53 -3.82 2.32 -8.91
CA PRO A 53 -2.58 2.74 -9.53
C PRO A 53 -2.51 4.26 -9.57
N TYR A 54 -1.32 4.79 -9.31
CA TYR A 54 -1.04 6.20 -9.48
C TYR A 54 0.36 6.38 -10.03
N THR A 55 0.52 7.49 -10.75
CA THR A 55 1.79 7.83 -11.37
C THR A 55 2.52 8.85 -10.52
N VAL A 56 3.79 8.58 -10.25
CA VAL A 56 4.68 9.52 -9.59
C VAL A 56 5.79 9.93 -10.54
N ARG A 57 6.32 11.11 -10.27
CA ARG A 57 7.49 11.65 -10.96
C ARG A 57 8.62 11.79 -9.94
N PRO A 58 9.44 10.74 -9.75
CA PRO A 58 10.50 10.78 -8.77
C PRO A 58 11.58 11.77 -9.20
N CYS A 59 12.08 12.56 -8.26
CA CYS A 59 13.32 13.29 -8.45
C CYS A 59 14.39 12.62 -7.61
N ARG A 60 15.59 12.41 -8.18
CA ARG A 60 16.75 12.14 -7.33
C ARG A 60 17.00 13.39 -6.49
N ARG A 61 17.41 13.21 -5.24
CA ARG A 61 17.64 14.28 -4.25
C ARG A 61 18.50 15.44 -4.80
N ALA A 62 19.35 15.16 -5.79
CA ALA A 62 20.29 16.09 -6.42
C ALA A 62 19.69 17.19 -7.31
N CYS A 63 18.43 17.16 -7.75
CA CYS A 63 17.90 18.25 -8.61
C CYS A 63 17.85 19.62 -7.93
N LEU A 64 17.93 19.67 -6.60
CA LEU A 64 17.94 20.93 -5.85
C LEU A 64 19.32 21.27 -5.28
N ASP A 65 20.26 20.33 -5.28
CA ASP A 65 21.65 20.56 -4.88
C ASP A 65 22.49 21.16 -6.01
N ALA A 66 21.96 21.21 -7.24
CA ALA A 66 22.54 21.96 -8.34
C ALA A 66 22.34 23.50 -8.22
N SER A 67 21.63 23.98 -7.19
CA SER A 67 21.54 25.41 -6.87
C SER A 67 22.25 25.69 -5.54
N PRO A 68 23.31 26.51 -5.50
CA PRO A 68 24.11 26.69 -4.30
C PRO A 68 23.38 27.61 -3.34
N LEU A 69 22.63 27.04 -2.38
CA LEU A 69 22.15 27.78 -1.21
C LEU A 69 23.04 27.59 0.03
N THR A 70 24.18 26.92 -0.14
CA THR A 70 25.23 26.81 0.88
C THR A 70 26.59 27.04 0.26
N VAL A 71 27.48 27.66 1.05
CA VAL A 71 28.88 28.00 0.81
C VAL A 71 29.52 27.22 -0.34
N ASN A 72 30.01 27.94 -1.35
CA ASN A 72 30.72 27.39 -2.50
C ASN A 72 31.93 26.54 -2.03
N TRP A 73 31.82 25.20 -2.13
CA TRP A 73 32.84 24.21 -1.76
C TRP A 73 34.00 24.13 -2.78
N GLN A 74 34.26 25.19 -3.54
CA GLN A 74 35.48 25.30 -4.35
C GLN A 74 36.77 25.36 -3.49
N THR A 75 36.66 25.41 -2.16
CA THR A 75 37.78 25.47 -1.21
C THR A 75 37.82 24.33 -0.19
N ALA A 76 36.84 23.42 -0.15
CA ALA A 76 36.85 22.25 0.73
C ALA A 76 36.52 21.01 -0.09
N GLY A 77 37.44 20.03 -0.12
CA GLY A 77 37.30 18.82 -0.92
C GLY A 77 36.04 18.00 -0.57
N PRO A 78 35.74 16.94 -1.35
CA PRO A 78 34.47 16.18 -1.32
C PRO A 78 34.27 15.30 -0.06
N TRP A 79 34.92 15.65 1.05
CA TRP A 79 35.13 14.80 2.21
C TRP A 79 34.16 15.14 3.35
N ILE A 80 33.27 14.19 3.68
CA ILE A 80 32.32 14.24 4.79
C ILE A 80 32.92 13.49 5.99
N PRO A 81 33.20 14.15 7.13
CA PRO A 81 33.69 13.49 8.32
C PRO A 81 32.60 12.63 8.98
N TYR A 82 32.95 11.40 9.39
CA TYR A 82 32.11 10.50 10.17
C TYR A 82 32.93 9.75 11.23
N LEU A 83 32.25 9.22 12.26
CA LEU A 83 32.87 8.44 13.32
C LEU A 83 32.68 6.94 13.05
N GLY A 84 33.77 6.19 12.92
CA GLY A 84 33.76 4.75 12.71
C GLY A 84 33.29 3.97 13.94
N ARG A 85 32.94 2.68 13.77
CA ARG A 85 32.59 1.77 14.89
C ARG A 85 33.75 1.55 15.86
N ASP A 86 34.97 1.82 15.42
CA ASP A 86 36.20 1.84 16.19
C ASP A 86 36.43 3.17 16.93
N GLY A 87 35.52 4.14 16.83
CA GLY A 87 35.64 5.47 17.42
C GLY A 87 36.64 6.38 16.69
N ALA A 88 37.16 5.96 15.53
CA ALA A 88 38.08 6.77 14.73
C ALA A 88 37.33 7.73 13.82
N TRP A 89 37.80 8.98 13.74
CA TRP A 89 37.32 9.97 12.77
C TRP A 89 37.84 9.64 11.37
N ARG A 90 36.94 9.57 10.39
CA ARG A 90 37.25 9.24 8.99
C ARG A 90 36.52 10.20 8.06
N ASN A 91 37.06 10.40 6.87
CA ASN A 91 36.46 11.24 5.82
C ASN A 91 35.95 10.34 4.67
N ALA A 92 34.68 10.47 4.28
CA ALA A 92 34.08 9.77 3.14
C ALA A 92 33.83 10.73 1.97
N SER A 93 34.00 10.29 0.73
CA SER A 93 33.62 11.09 -0.44
C SER A 93 32.10 11.23 -0.56
N VAL A 94 31.62 12.26 -1.28
CA VAL A 94 30.18 12.47 -1.62
C VAL A 94 29.58 11.29 -2.42
N CYS A 95 30.44 10.45 -3.02
CA CYS A 95 30.12 9.14 -3.60
C CYS A 95 30.39 8.04 -2.56
N GLY A 96 29.45 7.10 -2.42
CA GLY A 96 29.24 6.24 -1.26
C GLY A 96 30.40 5.34 -0.82
N CYS A 97 30.22 4.75 0.36
CA CYS A 97 31.15 3.81 1.00
C CYS A 97 31.74 2.81 0.00
N LYS A 98 33.08 2.80 -0.13
CA LYS A 98 33.81 1.78 -0.91
C LYS A 98 34.20 0.54 -0.08
N SER A 99 33.84 0.48 1.20
CA SER A 99 33.91 -0.73 2.03
C SER A 99 33.08 -0.57 3.31
N ASP A 100 32.22 -1.56 3.55
CA ASP A 100 31.26 -1.77 4.66
C ASP A 100 29.98 -0.92 4.56
N CYS A 101 28.97 -1.20 3.71
CA CYS A 101 28.17 -2.44 3.53
C CYS A 101 27.66 -2.66 2.07
N SER A 102 28.39 -2.21 1.03
CA SER A 102 28.49 -2.83 -0.32
C SER A 102 29.36 -1.94 -1.21
N CYS A 103 30.09 -2.51 -2.19
CA CYS A 103 31.11 -1.81 -2.98
C CYS A 103 30.63 -1.31 -4.36
N GLY A 104 29.33 -1.02 -4.54
CA GLY A 104 28.79 -0.50 -5.79
C GLY A 104 27.69 0.54 -5.57
N GLU A 105 27.67 1.61 -6.36
CA GLU A 105 26.55 2.55 -6.38
C GLU A 105 25.37 1.88 -7.09
N LEU A 106 24.34 1.51 -6.33
CA LEU A 106 23.07 1.08 -6.89
C LEU A 106 22.30 2.32 -7.35
N CYS A 107 21.86 2.31 -8.60
CA CYS A 107 21.02 3.37 -9.13
C CYS A 107 19.57 3.16 -8.66
N GLU A 108 19.22 3.90 -7.61
CA GLU A 108 17.99 3.71 -6.84
C GLU A 108 17.18 4.99 -6.68
N VAL A 109 15.86 4.84 -6.57
CA VAL A 109 14.95 5.94 -6.25
C VAL A 109 13.89 5.51 -5.25
N ARG A 110 13.54 6.40 -4.33
CA ARG A 110 12.58 6.09 -3.25
C ARG A 110 11.15 6.39 -3.69
N LEU A 111 10.30 5.36 -3.63
CA LEU A 111 8.86 5.42 -3.81
C LEU A 111 8.13 5.52 -2.46
N GLU A 112 6.83 5.81 -2.47
CA GLU A 112 6.02 5.70 -1.26
C GLU A 112 5.84 4.21 -0.92
N ALA A 113 6.24 3.83 0.28
CA ALA A 113 6.18 2.46 0.79
C ALA A 113 4.89 2.19 1.59
N PRO A 114 4.44 0.93 1.71
CA PRO A 114 4.95 -0.25 1.03
C PRO A 114 4.49 -0.30 -0.44
N VAL A 115 5.41 -0.53 -1.37
CA VAL A 115 5.08 -0.79 -2.78
C VAL A 115 4.49 -2.19 -2.87
N HIS A 116 3.28 -2.29 -3.43
CA HIS A 116 2.61 -3.57 -3.68
C HIS A 116 3.16 -4.19 -4.97
N ASP A 117 3.10 -3.45 -6.07
CA ASP A 117 3.63 -3.83 -7.37
C ASP A 117 3.84 -2.61 -8.26
N VAL A 118 4.79 -2.70 -9.18
CA VAL A 118 5.12 -1.67 -10.16
C VAL A 118 4.53 -2.09 -11.50
N LEU A 119 3.62 -1.28 -12.04
CA LEU A 119 2.92 -1.56 -13.28
C LEU A 119 3.70 -1.09 -14.50
N ALA A 120 4.30 0.11 -14.42
CA ALA A 120 5.09 0.66 -15.51
C ALA A 120 6.17 1.60 -14.99
N VAL A 121 7.33 1.55 -15.63
CA VAL A 121 8.42 2.52 -15.47
C VAL A 121 8.74 3.08 -16.84
N GLU A 122 8.60 4.39 -17.00
CA GLU A 122 8.77 5.07 -18.30
C GLU A 122 9.85 6.14 -18.22
N ILE A 123 10.77 6.11 -19.19
CA ILE A 123 11.81 7.12 -19.38
C ILE A 123 11.75 7.61 -20.83
N ASP A 124 11.57 8.90 -21.03
CA ASP A 124 11.58 9.54 -22.36
C ASP A 124 10.61 8.89 -23.38
N GLY A 125 9.46 8.42 -22.92
CA GLY A 125 8.47 7.72 -23.75
C GLY A 125 8.73 6.22 -23.95
N VAL A 126 9.80 5.68 -23.36
CA VAL A 126 10.14 4.26 -23.44
C VAL A 126 9.80 3.57 -22.11
N THR A 127 8.90 2.59 -22.16
CA THR A 127 8.61 1.71 -21.03
C THR A 127 9.75 0.71 -20.86
N LEU A 128 10.34 0.66 -19.66
CA LEU A 128 11.36 -0.33 -19.33
C LEU A 128 10.73 -1.71 -19.10
N PRO A 129 11.40 -2.80 -19.51
CA PRO A 129 10.92 -4.14 -19.22
C PRO A 129 11.03 -4.44 -17.72
N GLN A 130 10.16 -5.30 -17.19
CA GLN A 130 10.07 -5.58 -15.76
C GLN A 130 11.36 -6.19 -15.16
N ASN A 131 12.21 -6.82 -15.97
CA ASN A 131 13.50 -7.36 -15.53
C ASN A 131 14.63 -6.32 -15.48
N ALA A 132 14.40 -5.08 -15.95
CA ALA A 132 15.37 -3.97 -15.89
C ALA A 132 15.37 -3.23 -14.55
N TYR A 133 14.45 -3.58 -13.64
CA TYR A 133 14.39 -3.03 -12.29
C TYR A 133 13.84 -4.04 -11.28
N ARG A 134 14.04 -3.74 -10.01
CA ARG A 134 13.42 -4.45 -8.89
C ARG A 134 13.07 -3.46 -7.77
N VAL A 135 12.24 -3.88 -6.83
CA VAL A 135 11.95 -3.10 -5.62
C VAL A 135 12.63 -3.77 -4.43
N ASP A 136 13.59 -3.09 -3.83
CA ASP A 136 14.26 -3.49 -2.61
C ASP A 136 13.60 -2.83 -1.39
N SER A 137 13.74 -3.49 -0.22
CA SER A 137 13.06 -3.09 1.02
C SER A 137 11.55 -2.93 0.79
N ALA A 138 10.93 -1.87 1.29
CA ALA A 138 9.49 -1.61 1.12
C ALA A 138 9.17 -0.60 0.00
N GLY A 139 10.15 -0.08 -0.74
CA GLY A 139 9.88 0.98 -1.73
C GLY A 139 11.11 1.64 -2.32
N LEU A 140 12.21 0.91 -2.44
CA LEU A 140 13.42 1.39 -3.11
C LEU A 140 13.48 0.78 -4.51
N LEU A 141 13.18 1.55 -5.54
CA LEU A 141 13.21 1.09 -6.92
C LEU A 141 14.66 1.12 -7.41
N VAL A 142 15.25 -0.07 -7.62
CA VAL A 142 16.65 -0.26 -8.01
C VAL A 142 16.72 -0.71 -9.46
N ARG A 143 17.59 -0.08 -10.24
CA ARG A 143 17.84 -0.41 -11.64
C ARG A 143 18.82 -1.59 -11.76
N THR A 144 18.56 -2.54 -12.66
CA THR A 144 19.31 -3.81 -12.78
C THR A 144 19.91 -4.07 -14.15
N ASP A 145 19.56 -3.27 -15.16
CA ASP A 145 20.06 -3.36 -16.55
C ASP A 145 21.42 -2.66 -16.76
N GLY A 146 22.05 -2.15 -15.69
CA GLY A 146 23.30 -1.40 -15.74
C GLY A 146 23.15 0.10 -16.04
N GLY A 147 21.94 0.59 -16.30
CA GLY A 147 21.66 2.02 -16.42
C GLY A 147 21.34 2.68 -15.08
N CYS A 148 21.10 4.01 -15.11
CA CYS A 148 20.71 4.79 -13.92
C CYS A 148 19.42 5.57 -14.13
N TRP A 149 18.70 5.85 -13.04
CA TRP A 149 17.51 6.70 -13.11
C TRP A 149 17.92 8.13 -13.48
N PRO A 150 17.13 8.85 -14.29
CA PRO A 150 17.41 10.25 -14.61
C PRO A 150 17.56 11.08 -13.33
N ASP A 151 18.67 11.82 -13.21
CA ASP A 151 18.89 12.66 -12.05
C ASP A 151 17.87 13.80 -12.00
N CYS A 152 17.56 14.37 -13.17
CA CYS A 152 16.53 15.38 -13.37
C CYS A 152 15.62 15.07 -14.56
N GLN A 153 14.43 15.69 -14.54
CA GLN A 153 13.41 15.56 -15.55
C GLN A 153 12.61 16.87 -15.68
N ASP A 154 12.03 17.09 -16.85
CA ASP A 154 11.14 18.23 -17.13
C ASP A 154 9.78 18.01 -16.46
N MET A 155 9.62 18.54 -15.26
CA MET A 155 8.40 18.43 -14.47
C MET A 155 7.18 19.15 -15.07
N ALA A 156 7.34 19.94 -16.14
CA ALA A 156 6.25 20.61 -16.84
C ALA A 156 5.74 19.79 -18.04
N ALA A 157 6.58 18.93 -18.61
CA ALA A 157 6.19 18.04 -19.70
C ALA A 157 5.34 16.84 -19.19
N PRO A 158 4.40 16.32 -19.99
CA PRO A 158 3.63 15.13 -19.63
C PRO A 158 4.51 13.87 -19.61
N CYS A 159 4.12 12.85 -18.83
CA CYS A 159 4.76 11.53 -18.91
C CYS A 159 4.80 11.03 -20.35
N GLY A 160 5.95 10.49 -20.75
CA GLY A 160 6.19 9.99 -22.09
C GLY A 160 6.76 11.02 -23.08
N ALA A 161 6.87 12.29 -22.69
CA ALA A 161 7.63 13.28 -23.45
C ALA A 161 9.15 13.09 -23.24
N PRO A 162 10.01 13.64 -24.13
CA PRO A 162 11.45 13.67 -23.90
C PRO A 162 11.81 14.34 -22.56
N ASN A 163 12.87 13.87 -21.91
CA ASN A 163 13.33 14.30 -20.59
C ASN A 163 12.30 14.09 -19.47
N THR A 164 11.56 12.96 -19.48
CA THR A 164 10.57 12.64 -18.44
C THR A 164 10.80 11.27 -17.82
N PHE A 165 10.52 11.15 -16.52
CA PHE A 165 10.63 9.92 -15.75
C PHE A 165 9.38 9.71 -14.89
N CYS A 166 8.60 8.68 -15.24
CA CYS A 166 7.34 8.38 -14.59
C CYS A 166 7.30 6.92 -14.11
N VAL A 167 6.76 6.71 -12.92
CA VAL A 167 6.58 5.38 -12.32
C VAL A 167 5.12 5.23 -11.92
N THR A 168 4.45 4.25 -12.53
CA THR A 168 3.07 3.88 -12.19
C THR A 168 3.09 2.61 -11.36
N TYR A 169 2.58 2.68 -10.14
CA TYR A 169 2.62 1.57 -9.20
C TYR A 169 1.45 1.63 -8.23
N ARG A 170 1.27 0.55 -7.46
CA ARG A 170 0.29 0.44 -6.38
C ARG A 170 1.01 0.33 -5.04
N ILE A 171 0.37 0.78 -3.98
CA ILE A 171 0.86 0.64 -2.60
C ILE A 171 -0.03 -0.30 -1.80
N GLY A 172 0.56 -0.94 -0.80
CA GLY A 172 -0.12 -1.88 0.07
C GLY A 172 0.74 -3.11 0.37
N LEU A 173 0.41 -3.78 1.47
CA LEU A 173 0.95 -5.09 1.79
C LEU A 173 0.25 -6.15 0.92
N PRO A 174 0.96 -7.21 0.50
CA PRO A 174 0.36 -8.29 -0.28
C PRO A 174 -0.78 -8.96 0.50
N LEU A 175 -1.75 -9.48 -0.25
CA LEU A 175 -2.82 -10.31 0.29
C LEU A 175 -2.30 -11.73 0.48
N ASP A 176 -2.31 -12.22 1.72
CA ASP A 176 -2.05 -13.61 2.05
C ASP A 176 -3.34 -14.44 1.98
N GLU A 177 -3.21 -15.77 2.08
CA GLU A 177 -4.37 -16.69 2.05
C GLU A 177 -5.38 -16.39 3.17
N ALA A 178 -4.90 -15.91 4.32
CA ALA A 178 -5.76 -15.51 5.43
C ALA A 178 -6.60 -14.27 5.07
N ALA A 179 -6.01 -13.26 4.41
CA ALA A 179 -6.74 -12.10 3.91
C ALA A 179 -7.78 -12.48 2.85
N ILE A 180 -7.42 -13.37 1.92
CA ILE A 180 -8.35 -13.87 0.87
C ILE A 180 -9.51 -14.64 1.51
N THR A 181 -9.24 -15.47 2.52
CA THR A 181 -10.27 -16.23 3.25
C THR A 181 -11.21 -15.30 4.03
N ALA A 182 -10.67 -14.31 4.75
CA ALA A 182 -11.46 -13.32 5.47
C ALA A 182 -12.31 -12.47 4.52
N PHE A 183 -11.73 -12.03 3.40
CA PHE A 183 -12.45 -11.32 2.35
C PHE A 183 -13.58 -12.15 1.76
N SER A 184 -13.31 -13.38 1.37
CA SER A 184 -14.32 -14.24 0.76
C SER A 184 -15.44 -14.55 1.74
N THR A 185 -15.11 -14.81 3.01
CA THR A 185 -16.09 -14.97 4.08
C THR A 185 -16.98 -13.73 4.21
N MET A 186 -16.39 -12.53 4.26
CA MET A 186 -17.14 -11.26 4.31
C MET A 186 -18.08 -11.11 3.11
N VAL A 187 -17.59 -11.34 1.88
CA VAL A 187 -18.42 -11.27 0.67
C VAL A 187 -19.62 -12.21 0.77
N CYS A 188 -19.41 -13.46 1.19
CA CYS A 188 -20.51 -14.42 1.26
C CYS A 188 -21.55 -14.04 2.33
N HIS A 189 -21.12 -13.44 3.44
CA HIS A 189 -22.06 -12.89 4.44
C HIS A 189 -22.87 -11.70 3.88
N LEU A 190 -22.23 -10.78 3.15
CA LEU A 190 -22.90 -9.64 2.52
C LEU A 190 -23.88 -10.06 1.42
N VAL A 191 -23.52 -11.06 0.61
CA VAL A 191 -24.40 -11.62 -0.42
C VAL A 191 -25.62 -12.31 0.20
N LYS A 192 -25.43 -13.09 1.27
CA LYS A 192 -26.54 -13.71 2.01
C LYS A 192 -27.48 -12.69 2.63
N ASP A 193 -26.94 -11.55 3.08
CA ASP A 193 -27.74 -10.43 3.61
C ASP A 193 -28.63 -9.82 2.51
N CYS A 194 -28.09 -9.65 1.30
CA CYS A 194 -28.83 -9.08 0.17
C CYS A 194 -29.89 -10.02 -0.43
N SER A 195 -29.73 -11.34 -0.30
CA SER A 195 -30.62 -12.35 -0.88
C SER A 195 -31.71 -12.87 0.07
N GLY A 196 -31.86 -12.25 1.25
CA GLY A 196 -32.87 -12.65 2.24
C GLY A 196 -32.56 -13.97 2.96
N GLY A 197 -31.32 -14.47 2.87
CA GLY A 197 -30.86 -15.65 3.61
C GLY A 197 -30.52 -15.34 5.07
N CYS A 198 -30.03 -16.34 5.80
CA CYS A 198 -29.40 -16.16 7.12
C CYS A 198 -28.00 -15.50 7.01
N GLY A 199 -27.90 -14.36 6.30
CA GLY A 199 -26.76 -13.45 6.40
C GLY A 199 -26.76 -12.74 7.75
N CYS A 200 -25.79 -11.83 7.97
CA CYS A 200 -25.71 -11.02 9.19
C CYS A 200 -26.94 -10.13 9.45
N ASN A 201 -27.96 -10.15 8.58
CA ASN A 201 -29.28 -9.56 8.74
C ASN A 201 -29.22 -8.14 9.33
N VAL A 202 -28.32 -7.33 8.76
CA VAL A 202 -28.06 -5.95 9.21
C VAL A 202 -29.34 -5.11 9.08
N ALA A 203 -30.23 -5.49 8.15
CA ALA A 203 -31.49 -4.80 7.90
C ALA A 203 -32.67 -5.24 8.80
N SER A 204 -32.75 -6.50 9.24
CA SER A 204 -33.99 -7.05 9.80
C SER A 204 -33.99 -7.28 11.32
N ASN A 205 -32.82 -7.40 11.98
CA ASN A 205 -32.76 -7.83 13.39
C ASN A 205 -31.66 -7.12 14.21
N LYS A 206 -31.60 -5.78 14.13
CA LYS A 206 -30.57 -4.96 14.80
C LYS A 206 -30.52 -5.07 16.33
N ASN A 207 -31.54 -5.63 16.99
CA ASN A 207 -31.63 -5.76 18.45
C ASN A 207 -31.97 -7.19 18.91
N LEU A 208 -31.79 -8.20 18.05
CA LEU A 208 -32.09 -9.58 18.42
C LEU A 208 -31.00 -10.10 19.38
N SER A 209 -31.28 -10.14 20.68
CA SER A 209 -30.35 -10.62 21.71
C SER A 209 -30.43 -12.12 21.95
N ARG A 210 -31.59 -12.74 21.66
CA ARG A 210 -31.82 -14.18 21.84
C ARG A 210 -32.75 -14.75 20.78
N LEU A 211 -32.41 -15.93 20.26
CA LEU A 211 -33.27 -16.76 19.42
C LEU A 211 -33.42 -18.14 20.06
N SER A 212 -34.65 -18.58 20.30
CA SER A 212 -34.94 -19.93 20.81
C SER A 212 -35.77 -20.68 19.78
N ARG A 213 -35.24 -21.77 19.21
CA ARG A 213 -35.98 -22.60 18.24
C ARG A 213 -35.60 -24.07 18.39
N GLN A 214 -36.61 -24.95 18.44
CA GLN A 214 -36.44 -26.41 18.55
C GLN A 214 -35.50 -26.84 19.70
N GLY A 215 -35.51 -26.12 20.82
CA GLY A 215 -34.67 -26.43 21.98
C GLY A 215 -33.22 -25.95 21.88
N VAL A 216 -32.86 -25.21 20.83
CA VAL A 216 -31.58 -24.50 20.72
C VAL A 216 -31.80 -23.03 21.07
N ASP A 217 -31.10 -22.58 22.11
CA ASP A 217 -31.01 -21.17 22.50
C ASP A 217 -29.71 -20.58 21.97
N LEU A 218 -29.82 -19.59 21.09
CA LEU A 218 -28.71 -18.77 20.60
C LEU A 218 -28.80 -17.39 21.26
N GLU A 219 -27.72 -16.99 21.93
CA GLU A 219 -27.54 -15.64 22.46
C GLU A 219 -26.59 -14.87 21.55
N PHE A 220 -26.95 -13.65 21.18
CA PHE A 220 -26.17 -12.81 20.27
C PHE A 220 -25.43 -11.73 21.05
N ALA A 221 -24.21 -11.43 20.60
CA ALA A 221 -23.42 -10.33 21.18
C ALA A 221 -24.10 -8.97 20.93
N ASP A 222 -23.94 -8.06 21.88
CA ASP A 222 -24.46 -6.69 21.78
C ASP A 222 -23.88 -5.99 20.52
N PRO A 223 -24.72 -5.56 19.57
CA PRO A 223 -24.28 -4.86 18.36
C PRO A 223 -23.49 -3.58 18.65
N THR A 224 -23.78 -2.89 19.76
CA THR A 224 -23.05 -1.68 20.15
C THR A 224 -21.59 -1.97 20.50
N LEU A 225 -21.31 -3.14 21.09
CA LEU A 225 -19.95 -3.58 21.38
C LEU A 225 -19.19 -3.90 20.08
N ILE A 226 -19.83 -4.56 19.12
CA ILE A 226 -19.23 -4.89 17.81
C ILE A 226 -18.79 -3.61 17.08
N TYR A 227 -19.67 -2.61 17.00
CA TYR A 227 -19.35 -1.35 16.29
C TYR A 227 -18.33 -0.49 17.04
N SER A 228 -18.43 -0.39 18.37
CA SER A 228 -17.46 0.36 19.18
C SER A 228 -16.07 -0.27 19.14
N GLU A 229 -15.99 -1.57 18.91
CA GLU A 229 -14.74 -2.29 18.72
C GLU A 229 -14.21 -2.32 17.28
N MET A 230 -14.89 -1.66 16.32
CA MET A 230 -14.56 -1.73 14.88
C MET A 230 -14.48 -3.17 14.35
N ARG A 231 -15.38 -4.02 14.84
CA ARG A 231 -15.52 -5.41 14.40
C ARG A 231 -16.65 -5.56 13.40
N THR A 232 -16.63 -6.69 12.71
CA THR A 232 -17.61 -7.06 11.69
C THR A 232 -18.70 -7.96 12.25
N GLY A 233 -18.45 -8.64 13.37
CA GLY A 233 -19.34 -9.64 13.95
C GLY A 233 -19.21 -11.01 13.30
N ILE A 234 -18.29 -11.16 12.33
CA ILE A 234 -18.00 -12.42 11.64
C ILE A 234 -16.71 -13.00 12.25
N PRO A 235 -16.76 -14.13 12.99
CA PRO A 235 -15.62 -14.60 13.79
C PRO A 235 -14.31 -14.77 13.00
N ALA A 236 -14.36 -15.35 11.81
CA ALA A 236 -13.17 -15.56 10.99
C ALA A 236 -12.55 -14.23 10.51
N VAL A 237 -13.39 -13.26 10.16
CA VAL A 237 -12.95 -11.93 9.73
C VAL A 237 -12.39 -11.14 10.90
N ASP A 238 -13.06 -11.18 12.06
CA ASP A 238 -12.64 -10.47 13.26
C ASP A 238 -11.34 -11.05 13.83
N LEU A 239 -11.14 -12.36 13.75
CA LEU A 239 -9.89 -13.00 14.13
C LEU A 239 -8.74 -12.52 13.24
N TRP A 240 -8.95 -12.46 11.93
CA TRP A 240 -7.96 -11.93 10.99
C TRP A 240 -7.68 -10.44 11.27
N LEU A 241 -8.72 -9.62 11.48
CA LEU A 241 -8.58 -8.19 11.81
C LEU A 241 -7.81 -7.98 13.11
N ASN A 242 -8.02 -8.81 14.14
CA ASN A 242 -7.25 -8.73 15.38
C ASN A 242 -5.77 -9.10 15.15
N ALA A 243 -5.48 -10.03 14.23
CA ALA A 243 -4.10 -10.41 13.91
C ALA A 243 -3.37 -9.31 13.12
N VAL A 244 -4.03 -8.68 12.13
CA VAL A 244 -3.40 -7.65 11.28
C VAL A 244 -3.50 -6.25 11.87
N ASN A 245 -4.53 -5.93 12.66
CA ASN A 245 -4.73 -4.61 13.23
C ASN A 245 -5.19 -4.68 14.70
N PRO A 246 -4.38 -5.24 15.62
CA PRO A 246 -4.75 -5.46 17.02
C PRO A 246 -5.13 -4.18 17.77
N TYR A 247 -4.60 -3.04 17.32
CA TYR A 247 -4.84 -1.73 17.93
C TYR A 247 -5.90 -0.90 17.21
N ARG A 248 -6.61 -1.47 16.22
CA ARG A 248 -7.69 -0.80 15.47
C ARG A 248 -7.25 0.56 14.91
N GLN A 249 -6.04 0.58 14.36
CA GLN A 249 -5.50 1.77 13.72
C GLN A 249 -6.43 2.17 12.58
N THR A 250 -6.86 3.43 12.54
CA THR A 250 -7.73 3.98 11.49
C THR A 250 -6.92 4.53 10.31
N SER A 251 -5.59 4.62 10.47
CA SER A 251 -4.66 5.05 9.44
C SER A 251 -3.27 4.41 9.68
N PRO A 252 -2.43 4.30 8.64
CA PRO A 252 -1.08 3.76 8.80
C PRO A 252 -0.22 4.68 9.65
N SER A 253 0.71 4.13 10.43
CA SER A 253 1.75 4.91 11.09
C SER A 253 2.60 5.67 10.07
N ARG A 254 3.01 6.90 10.42
CA ARG A 254 3.82 7.75 9.53
C ARG A 254 4.81 8.55 10.36
N VAL A 255 6.00 8.73 9.80
CA VAL A 255 6.94 9.76 10.24
C VAL A 255 6.80 10.93 9.28
N PHE A 256 6.61 12.12 9.83
CA PHE A 256 6.61 13.36 9.06
C PHE A 256 7.96 14.05 9.26
N SER A 257 8.63 14.36 8.15
CA SER A 257 9.84 15.19 8.14
C SER A 257 9.56 16.39 7.25
N PRO A 258 9.67 17.63 7.78
CA PRO A 258 9.52 18.85 6.97
C PRO A 258 10.53 18.92 5.82
N ASP A 259 11.72 18.34 6.01
CA ASP A 259 12.81 18.37 5.02
C ASP A 259 12.67 17.29 3.93
N PHE A 260 11.79 16.30 4.15
CA PHE A 260 11.56 15.24 3.17
C PHE A 260 10.63 15.72 2.05
N LYS A 261 11.24 16.13 0.94
CA LYS A 261 10.52 16.47 -0.30
C LYS A 261 9.97 15.19 -0.93
N ARG A 262 8.65 15.03 -0.91
CA ARG A 262 7.97 13.90 -1.53
C ARG A 262 7.93 14.05 -3.05
N PRO A 263 7.97 12.94 -3.82
CA PRO A 263 7.72 12.98 -5.25
C PRO A 263 6.38 13.66 -5.55
N ARG A 264 6.29 14.36 -6.69
CA ARG A 264 5.00 14.86 -7.17
C ARG A 264 4.14 13.67 -7.59
N LEU A 265 2.90 13.66 -7.09
CA LEU A 265 1.88 12.67 -7.43
C LEU A 265 0.99 13.24 -8.54
N GLN A 266 0.78 12.47 -9.60
CA GLN A 266 -0.23 12.75 -10.61
C GLN A 266 -1.35 11.73 -10.42
N ILE A 267 -2.48 12.19 -9.86
CA ILE A 267 -3.61 11.34 -9.46
C ILE A 267 -4.77 11.46 -10.46
N TRP A 268 -4.95 12.64 -11.04
CA TRP A 268 -5.98 12.93 -12.03
C TRP A 268 -5.26 13.38 -13.33
N PRO A 269 -5.78 13.01 -14.52
CA PRO A 269 -5.35 13.63 -15.77
C PRO A 269 -5.62 15.14 -15.78
#